data_AF-A0A9P6WE34-F1
#
_entry.id   AF-A0A9P6WE34-F1
#
_cell.length_a   1.000
_cell.length_b   1.000
_cell.length_c   1.000
_cell.angle_alpha   90.00
_cell.angle_beta   90.00
_cell.angle_gamma   90.00
#
_symmetry.space_group_name_H-M   'P 1'
#
loop_
_entity.id
_entity.type
_entity.pdbx_description
1 polymer ?
#
loop_
_entity_poly.entity_id
_entity_poly.type
_entity_poly.pdbx_seq_one_letter_code
_entity_poly.pdbx_strand_id
1 'polypeptide(L)'
;MKISAKNKGNLDKLFKIFEKSVPELTSDHTIFNPFLSPTKLNTHRNQLRKLAKELINIEIIQHNARIFQRSKFDINGSDFNYMTKISSNKNNPLHLIDPKTRKFISQEKIIDNFLKRNKLDRISNIPIPEPQLPKHVRNKFDRLTLLSILGLLITNNPKSSSIIIKDHLLTLKR
;
A
#
# COMPACT_ATOMS: atom_id res chain seq x y z
N MET A 1 -1.80 14.74 -22.61
CA MET A 1 -0.98 13.53 -22.40
C MET A 1 -1.89 12.31 -22.36
N LYS A 2 -1.78 11.42 -23.36
CA LYS A 2 -2.64 10.23 -23.49
C LYS A 2 -2.18 9.14 -22.50
N ILE A 3 -3.12 8.40 -21.92
CA ILE A 3 -2.83 7.23 -21.08
C ILE A 3 -2.48 6.07 -22.01
N SER A 4 -1.36 5.39 -21.77
CA SER A 4 -1.00 4.23 -22.60
C SER A 4 -1.94 3.05 -22.33
N ALA A 5 -2.18 2.22 -23.35
CA ALA A 5 -2.95 0.99 -23.21
C ALA A 5 -2.39 0.08 -22.09
N LYS A 6 -1.06 0.07 -21.92
CA LYS A 6 -0.39 -0.68 -20.85
C LYS A 6 -0.73 -0.14 -19.45
N ASN A 7 -0.75 1.17 -19.26
CA ASN A 7 -1.13 1.76 -17.97
C ASN A 7 -2.59 1.44 -17.64
N LYS A 8 -3.49 1.49 -18.62
CA LYS A 8 -4.90 1.10 -18.46
C LYS A 8 -5.02 -0.38 -18.07
N GLY A 9 -4.34 -1.27 -18.79
CA GLY A 9 -4.34 -2.71 -18.46
C GLY A 9 -3.76 -3.01 -17.07
N ASN A 10 -2.75 -2.26 -16.61
CA ASN A 10 -2.23 -2.36 -15.26
C ASN A 10 -3.21 -1.85 -14.20
N LEU A 11 -3.98 -0.81 -14.50
CA LEU A 11 -5.06 -0.32 -13.63
C LEU A 11 -6.17 -1.36 -13.53
N ASP A 12 -6.63 -1.91 -14.66
CA ASP A 12 -7.67 -2.96 -14.68
C ASP A 12 -7.22 -4.19 -13.89
N LYS A 13 -5.95 -4.58 -14.03
CA LYS A 13 -5.35 -5.67 -13.27
C LYS A 13 -5.28 -5.37 -11.77
N LEU A 14 -4.96 -4.13 -11.39
CA LEU A 14 -4.95 -3.72 -9.98
C LEU A 14 -6.35 -3.90 -9.36
N PHE A 15 -7.38 -3.43 -10.05
CA PHE A 15 -8.74 -3.53 -9.53
C PHE A 15 -9.27 -4.97 -9.51
N LYS A 16 -8.94 -5.79 -10.50
CA LYS A 16 -9.20 -7.25 -10.44
C LYS A 16 -8.55 -7.93 -9.23
N ILE A 17 -7.44 -7.40 -8.71
CA ILE A 17 -6.85 -7.91 -7.45
C ILE A 17 -7.69 -7.47 -6.26
N PHE A 18 -8.09 -6.21 -6.21
CA PHE A 18 -8.89 -5.65 -5.13
C PHE A 18 -10.30 -6.27 -5.05
N GLU A 19 -10.92 -6.56 -6.18
CA GLU A 19 -12.23 -7.21 -6.31
C GLU A 19 -12.25 -8.59 -5.66
N LYS A 20 -11.11 -9.30 -5.57
CA LYS A 20 -11.04 -10.60 -4.89
C LYS A 20 -11.39 -10.53 -3.40
N SER A 21 -11.12 -9.40 -2.77
CA SER A 21 -11.43 -9.14 -1.35
C SER A 21 -12.65 -8.24 -1.17
N VAL A 22 -12.98 -7.42 -2.17
CA VAL A 22 -14.10 -6.49 -2.14
C VAL A 22 -14.84 -6.55 -3.48
N PRO A 23 -15.78 -7.50 -3.68
CA PRO A 23 -16.47 -7.68 -4.95
C PRO A 23 -17.32 -6.47 -5.38
N GLU A 24 -17.75 -5.65 -4.42
CA GLU A 24 -18.57 -4.45 -4.66
C GLU A 24 -17.75 -3.22 -5.10
N LEU A 25 -16.44 -3.34 -5.26
CA LEU A 25 -15.61 -2.24 -5.74
C LEU A 25 -16.02 -1.90 -7.18
N THR A 26 -16.54 -0.69 -7.40
CA THR A 26 -17.09 -0.25 -8.69
C THR A 26 -16.11 -0.44 -9.85
N SER A 27 -16.55 -1.04 -10.95
CA SER A 27 -15.77 -1.36 -12.15
C SER A 27 -15.37 -0.14 -13.00
N ASP A 28 -15.95 1.04 -12.75
CA ASP A 28 -15.51 2.27 -13.42
C ASP A 28 -14.30 2.89 -12.72
N HIS A 29 -13.12 2.52 -13.20
CA HIS A 29 -11.86 3.03 -12.68
C HIS A 29 -11.37 4.29 -13.40
N THR A 30 -12.19 4.92 -14.24
CA THR A 30 -11.80 6.13 -14.98
C THR A 30 -11.47 7.30 -14.06
N ILE A 31 -12.07 7.35 -12.88
CA ILE A 31 -11.76 8.34 -11.84
C ILE A 31 -10.30 8.28 -11.36
N PHE A 32 -9.62 7.14 -11.54
CA PHE A 32 -8.21 6.97 -11.15
C PHE A 32 -7.22 7.41 -12.24
N ASN A 33 -7.68 7.61 -13.48
CA ASN A 33 -6.86 8.01 -14.63
C ASN A 33 -5.97 9.24 -14.38
N PRO A 34 -6.45 10.32 -13.72
CA PRO A 34 -5.62 11.48 -13.42
C PRO A 34 -4.43 11.18 -12.51
N PHE A 35 -4.50 10.11 -11.71
CA PHE A 35 -3.45 9.71 -10.76
C PHE A 35 -2.41 8.78 -11.37
N LEU A 36 -2.67 8.24 -12.57
CA LEU A 36 -1.66 7.50 -13.34
C LEU A 36 -0.51 8.41 -13.78
N SER A 37 -0.73 9.72 -13.98
CA SER A 37 0.30 10.65 -14.46
C SER A 37 0.95 11.41 -13.30
N PRO A 38 2.10 10.97 -12.75
CA PRO A 38 2.67 11.53 -11.51
C PRO A 38 3.20 12.96 -11.66
N THR A 39 3.38 13.45 -12.89
CA THR A 39 3.88 14.79 -13.22
C THR A 39 2.80 15.85 -13.30
N LYS A 40 1.51 15.47 -13.46
CA LYS A 40 0.42 16.45 -13.45
C LYS A 40 0.24 17.05 -12.05
N LEU A 41 0.11 18.37 -11.97
CA LEU A 41 -0.29 19.07 -10.76
C LEU A 41 -1.76 18.74 -10.45
N ASN A 42 -1.97 17.80 -9.53
CA ASN A 42 -3.26 17.59 -8.89
C ASN A 42 -3.15 18.12 -7.46
N THR A 43 -3.94 19.14 -7.12
CA THR A 43 -3.91 19.90 -5.85
C THR A 43 -3.97 19.05 -4.59
N HIS A 44 -4.53 17.84 -4.67
CA HIS A 44 -4.73 16.94 -3.53
C HIS A 44 -3.84 15.69 -3.53
N ARG A 45 -2.93 15.53 -4.50
CA ARG A 45 -2.22 14.25 -4.67
C ARG A 45 -1.33 13.88 -3.48
N ASN A 46 -0.66 14.87 -2.90
CA ASN A 46 0.21 14.64 -1.74
C ASN A 46 -0.62 14.30 -0.50
N GLN A 47 -1.79 14.90 -0.34
CA GLN A 47 -2.76 14.63 0.73
C GLN A 47 -3.30 13.20 0.59
N LEU A 48 -3.68 12.76 -0.61
CA LEU A 48 -4.12 11.38 -0.86
C LEU A 48 -3.00 10.36 -0.57
N ARG A 49 -1.76 10.67 -0.98
CA ARG A 49 -0.61 9.81 -0.65
C ARG A 49 -0.38 9.73 0.85
N LYS A 50 -0.50 10.86 1.57
CA LYS A 50 -0.37 10.89 3.03
C LYS A 50 -1.47 10.06 3.68
N LEU A 51 -2.72 10.24 3.25
CA LEU A 51 -3.87 9.46 3.74
C LEU A 51 -3.66 7.95 3.58
N ALA A 52 -3.21 7.51 2.41
CA ALA A 52 -2.89 6.10 2.17
C ALA A 52 -1.78 5.59 3.07
N LYS A 53 -0.71 6.38 3.28
CA LYS A 53 0.36 6.02 4.19
C LYS A 53 -0.12 5.89 5.64
N GLU A 54 -0.96 6.81 6.10
CA GLU A 54 -1.51 6.75 7.47
C GLU A 54 -2.40 5.52 7.65
N LEU A 55 -3.26 5.18 6.69
CA LEU A 55 -4.05 3.96 6.80
C LEU A 55 -3.15 2.71 6.82
N ILE A 56 -2.15 2.63 5.95
CA ILE A 56 -1.19 1.51 5.96
C ILE A 56 -0.46 1.44 7.32
N ASN A 57 -0.07 2.57 7.89
CA ASN A 57 0.55 2.62 9.23
C ASN A 57 -0.38 2.07 10.31
N ILE A 58 -1.65 2.47 10.29
CA ILE A 58 -2.67 1.95 11.21
C ILE A 58 -2.79 0.43 11.06
N GLU A 59 -2.86 -0.07 9.82
CA GLU A 59 -2.96 -1.51 9.58
C GLU A 59 -1.71 -2.28 10.01
N ILE A 60 -0.52 -1.70 9.86
CA ILE A 60 0.73 -2.28 10.37
C ILE A 60 0.72 -2.34 11.90
N ILE A 61 0.30 -1.27 12.56
CA ILE A 61 0.20 -1.23 14.03
C ILE A 61 -0.78 -2.29 14.51
N GLN A 62 -1.96 -2.39 13.90
CA GLN A 62 -2.94 -3.43 14.22
C GLN A 62 -2.39 -4.84 14.00
N HIS A 63 -1.69 -5.07 12.88
CA HIS A 63 -1.06 -6.35 12.60
C HIS A 63 -0.01 -6.70 13.66
N ASN A 64 0.90 -5.77 13.95
CA ASN A 64 1.97 -5.97 14.91
C ASN A 64 1.40 -6.21 16.32
N ALA A 65 0.40 -5.43 16.75
CA ALA A 65 -0.25 -5.61 18.04
C ALA A 65 -0.85 -7.02 18.22
N ARG A 66 -1.45 -7.59 17.15
CA ARG A 66 -1.96 -8.98 17.18
C ARG A 66 -0.88 -10.03 17.41
N ILE A 67 0.36 -9.80 16.96
CA ILE A 67 1.49 -10.72 17.23
C ILE A 67 1.80 -10.78 18.73
N PHE A 68 1.59 -9.66 19.44
CA PHE A 68 1.86 -9.54 20.87
C PHE A 68 0.64 -9.77 21.76
N GLN A 69 -0.48 -10.24 21.20
CA GLN A 69 -1.61 -10.70 22.03
C GLN A 69 -1.21 -12.00 22.73
N ARG A 70 -1.15 -11.96 24.07
CA ARG A 70 -1.00 -13.15 24.93
C ARG A 70 -2.05 -13.13 26.05
N SER A 71 -2.36 -14.35 26.51
CA SER A 71 -3.07 -14.76 27.73
C SER A 71 -4.43 -14.12 28.10
N LYS A 72 -5.36 -14.95 28.60
CA LYS A 72 -6.63 -14.50 29.22
C LYS A 72 -6.45 -13.67 30.52
N PHE A 73 -5.23 -13.62 31.04
CA PHE A 73 -4.88 -12.91 32.29
C PHE A 73 -4.21 -11.55 32.05
N ASP A 74 -3.90 -11.19 30.80
CA ASP A 74 -3.42 -9.85 30.47
C ASP A 74 -4.63 -8.89 30.43
N ILE A 75 -4.46 -7.66 30.94
CA ILE A 75 -5.53 -6.65 30.98
C ILE A 75 -6.00 -6.40 29.53
N ASN A 76 -7.25 -6.78 29.23
CA ASN A 76 -7.83 -6.78 27.87
C ASN A 76 -7.03 -7.57 26.81
N GLY A 77 -6.30 -8.63 27.19
CA GLY A 77 -5.65 -9.57 26.26
C GLY A 77 -4.57 -8.94 25.36
N SER A 78 -3.99 -7.82 25.78
CA SER A 78 -2.98 -7.07 25.01
C SER A 78 -1.78 -6.73 25.88
N ASP A 79 -0.58 -7.08 25.42
CA ASP A 79 0.68 -6.65 26.04
C ASP A 79 0.92 -5.17 25.76
N PHE A 80 0.42 -4.27 26.63
CA PHE A 80 0.58 -2.81 26.47
C PHE A 80 2.04 -2.33 26.39
N ASN A 81 3.01 -3.17 26.77
CA ASN A 81 4.44 -2.88 26.65
C ASN A 81 5.03 -3.29 25.29
N TYR A 82 4.22 -3.70 24.30
CA TYR A 82 4.76 -4.09 23.00
C TYR A 82 5.45 -2.93 22.25
N MET A 83 4.92 -1.70 22.36
CA MET A 83 5.52 -0.52 21.72
C MET A 83 6.90 -0.21 22.29
N THR A 84 7.10 -0.42 23.59
CA THR A 84 8.42 -0.25 24.25
C THR A 84 9.39 -1.39 23.90
N LYS A 85 8.88 -2.61 23.65
CA LYS A 85 9.66 -3.75 23.13
C LYS A 85 10.10 -3.58 21.67
N ILE A 86 9.31 -2.87 20.86
CA ILE A 86 9.67 -2.54 19.47
C ILE A 86 10.68 -1.38 19.44
N SER A 87 10.45 -0.32 20.24
CA SER A 87 11.29 0.88 20.27
C SER A 87 12.68 0.64 20.86
N SER A 88 12.81 -0.27 21.84
CA SER A 88 14.11 -0.63 22.44
C SER A 88 15.10 -1.25 21.46
N ASN A 89 14.62 -1.76 20.32
CA ASN A 89 15.45 -2.41 19.30
C ASN A 89 15.92 -1.48 18.16
N LYS A 90 15.87 -0.14 18.31
CA LYS A 90 16.12 0.85 17.23
C LYS A 90 15.20 0.67 16.01
N ASN A 91 14.12 -0.11 16.12
CA ASN A 91 13.24 -0.44 15.02
C ASN A 91 12.04 0.51 14.98
N ASN A 92 11.66 0.95 13.77
CA ASN A 92 10.52 1.81 13.57
C ASN A 92 9.21 1.01 13.80
N PRO A 93 8.31 1.44 14.70
CA PRO A 93 7.05 0.74 14.97
C PRO A 93 6.11 0.64 13.76
N LEU A 94 6.35 1.46 12.73
CA LEU A 94 5.63 1.46 11.46
C LEU A 94 6.20 0.47 10.44
N HIS A 95 7.17 -0.37 10.83
CA HIS A 95 7.61 -1.49 10.04
C HIS A 95 6.76 -2.73 10.35
N LEU A 96 6.32 -3.42 9.31
CA LEU A 96 5.61 -4.69 9.45
C LEU A 96 6.56 -5.74 10.00
N ILE A 97 6.15 -6.42 11.07
CA ILE A 97 6.90 -7.51 11.68
C ILE A 97 6.46 -8.81 11.03
N ASP A 98 7.41 -9.57 10.50
CA ASP A 98 7.15 -10.94 10.10
C ASP A 98 7.19 -11.86 11.33
N PRO A 99 6.06 -12.47 11.74
CA PRO A 99 6.02 -13.30 12.95
C PRO A 99 6.89 -14.55 12.83
N LYS A 100 7.17 -15.05 11.61
CA LYS A 100 8.01 -16.23 11.40
C LYS A 100 9.49 -15.89 11.52
N THR A 101 9.93 -14.84 10.82
CA THR A 101 11.35 -14.50 10.70
C THR A 101 11.81 -13.42 11.68
N ARG A 102 10.87 -12.76 12.35
CA ARG A 102 11.08 -11.55 13.18
C ARG A 102 11.73 -10.38 12.44
N LYS A 103 11.71 -10.39 11.10
CA LYS A 103 12.25 -9.32 10.27
C LYS A 103 11.27 -8.15 10.19
N PHE A 104 11.81 -6.95 10.16
CA PHE A 104 11.07 -5.70 10.01
C PHE A 104 11.08 -5.26 8.55
N ILE A 105 9.89 -5.01 7.99
CA ILE A 105 9.71 -4.62 6.59
C ILE A 105 9.15 -3.20 6.54
N SER A 106 9.88 -2.29 5.91
CA SER A 106 9.43 -0.90 5.75
C SER A 106 8.22 -0.81 4.82
N GLN A 107 7.39 0.21 5.03
CA GLN A 107 6.22 0.49 4.19
C GLN A 107 6.57 0.55 2.70
N GLU A 108 7.71 1.16 2.34
CA GLU A 108 8.16 1.23 0.95
C GLU A 108 8.43 -0.16 0.36
N LYS A 109 9.06 -1.05 1.14
CA LYS A 109 9.31 -2.44 0.74
C LYS A 109 8.02 -3.23 0.61
N ILE A 110 7.03 -3.01 1.48
CA ILE A 110 5.70 -3.64 1.39
C ILE A 110 5.05 -3.28 0.05
N ILE A 111 5.03 -2.00 -0.30
CA ILE A 111 4.45 -1.51 -1.56
C ILE A 111 5.24 -2.05 -2.76
N ASP A 112 6.57 -2.01 -2.73
CA ASP A 112 7.41 -2.55 -3.79
C ASP A 112 7.18 -4.05 -4.01
N ASN A 113 7.04 -4.82 -2.93
CA ASN A 113 6.76 -6.25 -2.99
C ASN A 113 5.39 -6.52 -3.61
N PHE A 114 4.36 -5.75 -3.23
CA PHE A 114 3.03 -5.85 -3.83
C PHE A 114 3.06 -5.58 -5.34
N LEU A 115 3.72 -4.50 -5.78
CA LEU A 115 3.84 -4.15 -7.19
C LEU A 115 4.58 -5.23 -7.98
N LYS A 116 5.71 -5.71 -7.47
CA LYS A 116 6.52 -6.76 -8.12
C LYS A 116 5.77 -8.10 -8.20
N ARG A 117 5.19 -8.56 -7.10
CA ARG A 117 4.48 -9.85 -7.03
C ARG A 117 3.32 -9.92 -8.01
N ASN A 118 2.60 -8.80 -8.16
CA ASN A 118 1.46 -8.71 -9.04
C ASN A 118 1.82 -8.30 -10.47
N LYS A 119 3.11 -8.15 -10.81
CA LYS A 119 3.58 -7.64 -12.12
C LYS A 119 2.79 -6.39 -12.52
N LEU A 120 2.78 -5.41 -11.62
CA LEU A 120 2.19 -4.08 -11.79
C LEU A 120 3.29 -3.04 -12.02
N ASP A 121 4.41 -3.46 -12.62
CA ASP A 121 5.45 -2.55 -13.06
C ASP A 121 4.87 -1.61 -14.13
N ARG A 122 5.22 -0.33 -14.03
CA ARG A 122 4.76 0.73 -14.94
C ARG A 122 3.25 0.97 -14.81
N ILE A 123 2.73 0.98 -13.60
CA ILE A 123 1.39 1.53 -13.34
C ILE A 123 1.37 3.05 -13.56
N SER A 124 2.50 3.74 -13.32
CA SER A 124 2.66 5.16 -13.59
C SER A 124 2.90 5.47 -15.08
N ASN A 125 2.22 6.49 -15.59
CA ASN A 125 2.38 7.07 -16.92
C ASN A 125 3.38 8.24 -16.86
N ILE A 126 4.67 7.94 -16.98
CA ILE A 126 5.76 8.92 -16.93
C ILE A 126 6.07 9.38 -18.36
N PRO A 127 6.15 10.69 -18.64
CA PRO A 127 6.42 11.24 -19.98
C PRO A 127 7.91 11.15 -20.37
N ILE A 128 8.60 10.08 -19.98
CA ILE A 128 10.02 9.87 -20.24
C ILE A 128 10.18 8.49 -20.91
N PRO A 129 10.91 8.40 -22.04
CA PRO A 129 11.20 7.12 -22.70
C PRO A 129 11.84 6.11 -21.74
N GLU A 130 11.44 4.84 -21.83
CA GLU A 130 11.92 3.76 -20.94
C GLU A 130 13.44 3.62 -20.84
N PRO A 131 14.22 3.69 -21.94
CA PRO A 131 15.67 3.54 -21.87
C PRO A 131 16.36 4.64 -21.04
N GLN A 132 15.71 5.80 -20.93
CA GLN A 132 16.24 6.99 -20.26
C GLN A 132 15.81 7.08 -18.80
N LEU A 133 14.89 6.23 -18.34
CA LEU A 133 14.38 6.30 -16.98
C LEU A 133 15.03 5.23 -16.08
N PRO A 134 15.82 5.63 -15.07
CA PRO A 134 16.39 4.68 -14.14
C PRO A 134 15.31 3.86 -13.40
N LYS A 135 15.55 2.56 -13.23
CA LYS A 135 14.62 1.63 -12.58
C LYS A 135 14.17 2.10 -11.19
N HIS A 136 15.07 2.69 -10.40
CA HIS A 136 14.74 3.20 -9.07
C HIS A 136 13.75 4.39 -9.12
N VAL A 137 13.86 5.25 -10.14
CA VAL A 137 12.93 6.37 -10.39
C VAL A 137 11.57 5.83 -10.81
N ARG A 138 11.52 4.86 -11.74
CA ARG A 138 10.28 4.17 -12.14
C ARG A 138 9.55 3.58 -10.94
N ASN A 139 10.25 2.79 -10.12
CA ASN A 139 9.66 2.18 -8.93
C ASN A 139 9.11 3.24 -7.96
N LYS A 140 9.84 4.34 -7.74
CA LYS A 140 9.38 5.44 -6.91
C LYS A 140 8.04 6.00 -7.41
N PHE A 141 7.92 6.24 -8.71
CA PHE A 141 6.68 6.76 -9.30
C PHE A 141 5.54 5.75 -9.28
N ASP A 142 5.81 4.47 -9.53
CA ASP A 142 4.79 3.41 -9.42
C ASP A 142 4.24 3.31 -7.98
N ARG A 143 5.11 3.37 -6.96
CA ARG A 143 4.70 3.46 -5.55
C ARG A 143 3.82 4.67 -5.28
N LEU A 144 4.25 5.84 -5.76
CA LEU A 144 3.51 7.09 -5.56
C LEU A 144 2.14 7.09 -6.25
N THR A 145 2.03 6.45 -7.42
CA THR A 145 0.77 6.25 -8.13
C THR A 145 -0.15 5.31 -7.36
N LEU A 146 0.36 4.18 -6.86
CA LEU A 146 -0.45 3.28 -6.04
C LEU A 146 -0.97 3.98 -4.78
N LEU A 147 -0.11 4.74 -4.08
CA LEU A 147 -0.53 5.51 -2.90
C LEU A 147 -1.61 6.54 -3.22
N SER A 148 -1.54 7.20 -4.39
CA SER A 148 -2.59 8.12 -4.81
C SER A 148 -3.91 7.41 -5.11
N ILE A 149 -3.86 6.23 -5.75
CA ILE A 149 -5.04 5.40 -6.03
C ILE A 149 -5.68 4.94 -4.72
N LEU A 150 -4.89 4.38 -3.80
CA LEU A 150 -5.36 3.97 -2.49
C LEU A 150 -5.93 5.15 -1.71
N GLY A 151 -5.27 6.31 -1.75
CA GLY A 151 -5.76 7.52 -1.09
C GLY A 151 -7.15 7.92 -1.56
N LEU A 152 -7.40 7.89 -2.86
CA LEU A 152 -8.73 8.18 -3.42
C LEU A 152 -9.74 7.07 -3.08
N LEU A 153 -9.30 5.82 -3.02
CA LEU A 153 -10.18 4.73 -2.60
C LEU A 153 -10.63 4.90 -1.14
N ILE A 154 -9.73 5.36 -0.28
CA ILE A 154 -10.03 5.61 1.15
C ILE A 154 -11.07 6.72 1.31
N THR A 155 -11.01 7.78 0.50
CA THR A 155 -12.01 8.86 0.56
C THR A 155 -13.42 8.38 0.18
N ASN A 156 -13.51 7.34 -0.64
CA ASN A 156 -14.80 6.80 -1.10
C ASN A 156 -15.30 5.67 -0.21
N ASN A 157 -14.41 4.73 0.18
CA ASN A 157 -14.75 3.58 1.00
C ASN A 157 -13.56 3.17 1.90
N PRO A 158 -13.47 3.72 3.12
CA PRO A 158 -12.36 3.44 4.03
C PRO A 158 -12.36 1.99 4.53
N LYS A 159 -13.54 1.36 4.69
CA LYS A 159 -13.67 -0.04 5.12
C LYS A 159 -13.08 -0.99 4.07
N SER A 160 -13.50 -0.84 2.81
CA SER A 160 -12.95 -1.63 1.70
C SER A 160 -11.46 -1.42 1.52
N SER A 161 -10.98 -0.20 1.70
CA SER A 161 -9.55 0.12 1.63
C SER A 161 -8.73 -0.57 2.72
N SER A 162 -9.26 -0.64 3.95
CA SER A 162 -8.64 -1.39 5.06
C SER A 162 -8.53 -2.89 4.73
N ILE A 163 -9.61 -3.48 4.21
CA ILE A 163 -9.63 -4.89 3.76
C ILE A 163 -8.56 -5.12 2.70
N ILE A 164 -8.51 -4.27 1.67
CA ILE A 164 -7.52 -4.38 0.58
C ILE A 164 -6.08 -4.31 1.10
N ILE A 165 -5.80 -3.39 2.03
CA ILE A 165 -4.45 -3.26 2.60
C ILE A 165 -4.08 -4.53 3.38
N LYS A 166 -4.97 -5.04 4.22
CA LYS A 166 -4.75 -6.26 5.00
C LYS A 166 -4.54 -7.49 4.10
N ASP A 167 -5.42 -7.69 3.13
CA ASP A 167 -5.46 -8.91 2.32
C ASP A 167 -4.43 -8.94 1.20
N HIS A 168 -4.00 -7.77 0.72
CA HIS A 168 -3.10 -7.70 -0.44
C HIS A 168 -1.77 -7.05 -0.15
N LEU A 169 -1.72 -5.96 0.63
CA LEU A 169 -0.46 -5.25 0.88
C LEU A 169 0.34 -5.91 2.00
N LEU A 170 -0.29 -6.18 3.14
CA LEU A 170 0.38 -6.73 4.32
C LEU A 170 0.62 -8.25 4.27
N THR A 171 0.41 -8.88 3.11
CA THR A 171 0.67 -10.31 2.91
C THR A 171 2.16 -10.62 2.89
N LEU A 172 2.61 -11.22 3.98
CA LEU A 172 3.91 -11.85 4.10
C LEU A 172 3.88 -13.17 3.31
N LYS A 173 4.92 -13.45 2.50
CA LYS A 173 5.04 -14.74 1.82
C LYS A 173 5.09 -15.85 2.89
N ARG A 174 4.29 -16.90 2.69
CA ARG A 174 4.36 -18.11 3.52
C ARG A 174 5.62 -18.89 3.24
#